data_AF-A0A412HK50-F1
#
_entry.id   AF-A0A412HK50-F1
#
_cell.length_a   1.000
_cell.length_b   1.000
_cell.length_c   1.000
_cell.angle_alpha   90.00
_cell.angle_beta   90.00
_cell.angle_gamma   90.00
#
_symmetry.space_group_name_H-M   'P 1'
#
loop_
_entity.id
_entity.type
_entity.pdbx_description
1 polymer ?
#
loop_
_entity_poly.entity_id
_entity_poly.type
_entity_poly.pdbx_seq_one_letter_code
_entity_poly.pdbx_strand_id
1 'polypeptide(L)'
;MRGEYQLTVRTNKVQVKLTIRRNLTIIQGKSATGKTTLLDSLRAYENLGTQSGIIVNCAAPCRVIGGIDWEAQLSRIDNSIVFVDDTQKFVRSHAFQHAARHSSNYYVIVARDELPQLPYSVDEIYGLKNTNRATTKYPVYTRTYTSTYRIYGDELYDGDLPEEVIVEDSNAGYEFFKVLCAKSGIRCVSAGGKSNIYETALSSSAQKLLVIADGAAFGPEMPYVYSLRRFKKIELFLPESFEWLVLRSGLFNDAQTQEMLLHPADFIDCEKFFSWEQFFTKQLRELTRDSYLAYRKETLNPAYLQQHELETIAGSLPKLGITSH
;
A
#
# COMPACT_ATOMS: atom_id res chain seq x y z
N MET A 1 -15.96 -6.03 3.29
CA MET A 1 -16.20 -4.56 3.14
C MET A 1 -15.63 -4.04 1.82
N ARG A 2 -16.20 -2.93 1.32
CA ARG A 2 -15.71 -2.17 0.14
C ARG A 2 -15.79 -0.67 0.41
N GLY A 3 -15.09 0.11 -0.40
CA GLY A 3 -15.15 1.57 -0.45
C GLY A 3 -14.19 2.27 0.50
N GLU A 4 -14.09 3.58 0.33
CA GLU A 4 -13.31 4.45 1.21
C GLU A 4 -14.13 4.89 2.44
N TYR A 5 -13.48 4.91 3.60
CA TYR A 5 -14.08 5.34 4.87
C TYR A 5 -13.37 6.57 5.40
N GLN A 6 -14.13 7.65 5.58
CA GLN A 6 -13.64 8.85 6.27
C GLN A 6 -13.97 8.74 7.77
N LEU A 7 -12.92 8.69 8.59
CA LEU A 7 -13.01 8.73 10.04
C LEU A 7 -12.67 10.12 10.55
N THR A 8 -13.56 10.69 11.38
CA THR A 8 -13.26 11.86 12.20
C THR A 8 -13.43 11.51 13.67
N VAL A 9 -12.37 11.67 14.46
CA VAL A 9 -12.39 11.55 15.93
C VAL A 9 -12.18 12.92 16.53
N ARG A 10 -13.14 13.42 17.30
CA ARG A 10 -13.13 14.77 17.86
C ARG A 10 -13.31 14.74 19.37
N THR A 11 -12.38 15.38 20.06
CA THR A 11 -12.47 15.75 21.47
C THR A 11 -12.57 17.27 21.60
N ASN A 12 -12.65 17.77 22.83
CA ASN A 12 -12.59 19.22 23.07
C ASN A 12 -11.24 19.82 22.62
N LYS A 13 -10.15 19.06 22.73
CA LYS A 13 -8.77 19.54 22.50
C LYS A 13 -8.22 19.20 21.10
N VAL A 14 -8.60 18.04 20.55
CA VAL A 14 -8.01 17.46 19.34
C VAL A 14 -9.08 16.99 18.38
N GLN A 15 -8.85 17.17 17.09
CA GLN A 15 -9.63 16.54 16.02
C GLN A 15 -8.70 15.81 15.06
N VAL A 16 -8.87 14.50 14.94
CA VAL A 16 -8.15 13.65 14.01
C VAL A 16 -9.06 13.34 12.83
N LYS A 17 -8.55 13.53 11.60
CA LYS A 17 -9.20 13.06 10.37
C LYS A 17 -8.31 12.04 9.67
N LEU A 18 -8.90 10.93 9.27
CA LEU A 18 -8.24 9.81 8.60
C LEU A 18 -9.13 9.33 7.45
N THR A 19 -8.53 9.09 6.29
CA THR A 19 -9.19 8.40 5.16
C THR A 19 -8.59 7.01 5.06
N ILE A 20 -9.45 5.99 5.04
CA ILE A 20 -9.07 4.57 5.01
C ILE A 20 -9.61 4.01 3.70
N ARG A 21 -8.71 3.57 2.82
CA ARG A 21 -9.07 3.19 1.44
C ARG A 21 -9.08 1.70 1.18
N ARG A 22 -8.35 0.94 1.98
CA ARG A 22 -8.19 -0.51 1.81
C ARG A 22 -8.05 -1.22 3.14
N ASN A 23 -7.95 -2.54 3.07
CA ASN A 23 -7.97 -3.46 4.21
C ASN A 23 -6.88 -3.20 5.26
N LEU A 24 -5.71 -2.68 4.87
CA LEU A 24 -4.61 -2.38 5.80
C LEU A 24 -4.19 -0.91 5.65
N THR A 25 -4.22 -0.17 6.76
CA THR A 25 -3.71 1.18 6.88
C THR A 25 -2.73 1.26 8.05
N ILE A 26 -1.52 1.75 7.81
CA ILE A 26 -0.47 1.86 8.82
C ILE A 26 -0.31 3.33 9.21
N ILE A 27 -0.45 3.63 10.50
CA ILE A 27 -0.14 4.94 11.06
C ILE A 27 1.19 4.85 11.79
N GLN A 28 2.25 5.33 11.15
CA GLN A 28 3.60 5.39 11.72
C GLN A 28 3.89 6.76 12.38
N GLY A 29 4.92 6.77 13.24
CA GLY A 29 5.60 8.00 13.60
C GLY A 29 6.31 7.92 14.95
N LYS A 30 7.09 8.96 15.26
CA LYS A 30 7.79 9.08 16.55
C LYS A 30 6.82 9.25 17.73
N SER A 31 7.30 9.04 18.95
CA SER A 31 6.53 9.25 20.18
C SER A 31 5.91 10.66 20.24
N ALA A 32 4.76 10.80 20.91
CA ALA A 32 4.05 12.06 21.14
C ALA A 32 3.37 12.77 19.94
N THR A 33 3.10 12.06 18.84
CA THR A 33 2.36 12.63 17.67
C THR A 33 0.83 12.46 17.73
N GLY A 34 0.26 12.05 18.86
CA GLY A 34 -1.19 11.86 19.03
C GLY A 34 -1.74 10.47 18.64
N LYS A 35 -0.86 9.51 18.30
CA LYS A 35 -1.21 8.12 17.99
C LYS A 35 -1.94 7.40 19.14
N THR A 36 -1.36 7.42 20.33
CA THR A 36 -1.96 6.84 21.54
C THR A 36 -3.27 7.56 21.88
N THR A 37 -3.30 8.89 21.74
CA THR A 37 -4.51 9.70 21.94
C THR A 37 -5.66 9.30 21.02
N LEU A 38 -5.38 8.91 19.76
CA LEU A 38 -6.39 8.40 18.84
C LEU A 38 -7.00 7.09 19.35
N LEU A 39 -6.16 6.10 19.70
CA LEU A 39 -6.61 4.81 20.21
C LEU A 39 -7.36 4.93 21.54
N ASP A 40 -6.84 5.73 22.47
CA ASP A 40 -7.50 5.98 23.76
C ASP A 40 -8.86 6.65 23.57
N SER A 41 -8.95 7.60 22.63
CA SER A 41 -10.21 8.27 22.31
C SER A 41 -11.24 7.30 21.73
N LEU A 42 -10.81 6.40 20.85
CA LEU A 42 -11.68 5.38 20.27
C LEU A 42 -12.14 4.38 21.33
N ARG A 43 -11.24 3.89 22.20
CA ARG A 43 -11.58 3.00 23.33
C ARG A 43 -12.56 3.65 24.30
N ALA A 44 -12.35 4.91 24.65
CA ALA A 44 -13.24 5.65 25.54
C ALA A 44 -14.63 5.83 24.92
N TYR A 45 -14.70 6.12 23.62
CA TYR A 45 -15.97 6.21 22.90
C TYR A 45 -16.66 4.85 22.80
N GLU A 46 -15.94 3.76 22.57
CA GLU A 46 -16.49 2.40 22.53
C GLU A 46 -17.14 2.00 23.86
N ASN A 47 -16.50 2.35 24.99
CA ASN A 47 -16.99 2.00 26.33
C ASN A 47 -18.15 2.88 26.83
N LEU A 48 -18.10 4.19 26.55
CA LEU A 48 -19.01 5.18 27.15
C LEU A 48 -19.91 5.88 26.13
N GLY A 49 -19.74 5.61 24.84
CA GLY A 49 -20.44 6.31 23.76
C GLY A 49 -20.24 7.82 23.84
N THR A 50 -21.33 8.56 23.69
CA THR A 50 -21.35 10.03 23.77
C THR A 50 -21.01 10.57 25.16
N GLN A 51 -21.14 9.76 26.22
CA GLN A 51 -20.79 10.18 27.59
C GLN A 51 -19.29 10.38 27.80
N SER A 52 -18.45 9.82 26.92
CA SER A 52 -17.01 10.09 26.89
C SER A 52 -16.65 11.56 26.57
N GLY A 53 -17.60 12.34 26.02
CA GLY A 53 -17.33 13.67 25.48
C GLY A 53 -16.57 13.64 24.14
N ILE A 54 -16.43 12.46 23.54
CA ILE A 54 -15.76 12.21 22.26
C ILE A 54 -16.82 11.99 21.18
N ILE A 55 -16.57 12.55 20.00
CA ILE A 55 -17.40 12.34 18.82
C ILE A 55 -16.60 11.57 17.80
N VAL A 56 -17.08 10.39 17.45
CA VAL A 56 -16.55 9.54 16.38
C VAL A 56 -17.56 9.57 15.24
N ASN A 57 -17.13 10.00 14.06
CA ASN A 57 -17.95 9.96 12.85
C ASN A 57 -17.24 9.12 11.79
N CYS A 58 -17.88 8.02 11.40
CA CYS A 58 -17.45 7.13 10.33
C CYS A 58 -18.68 6.36 9.82
N ALA A 59 -18.69 6.04 8.52
CA ALA A 59 -19.76 5.23 7.93
C ALA A 59 -19.72 3.76 8.40
N ALA A 60 -18.55 3.26 8.83
CA ALA A 60 -18.39 1.93 9.40
C ALA A 60 -18.16 1.98 10.92
N PRO A 61 -18.61 0.95 11.67
CA PRO A 61 -18.29 0.84 13.09
C PRO A 61 -16.79 0.81 13.32
N CYS A 62 -16.32 1.57 14.30
CA CYS A 62 -14.92 1.56 14.72
C CYS A 62 -14.78 0.73 16.00
N ARG A 63 -13.82 -0.20 16.03
CA ARG A 63 -13.57 -1.13 17.15
C ARG A 63 -12.09 -1.10 17.51
N VAL A 64 -11.74 -1.14 18.80
CA VAL A 64 -10.34 -1.24 19.21
C VAL A 64 -10.10 -2.59 19.86
N ILE A 65 -9.20 -3.41 19.28
CA ILE A 65 -8.89 -4.72 19.84
C ILE A 65 -7.56 -4.73 20.59
N GLY A 66 -7.46 -5.62 21.58
CA GLY A 66 -6.22 -5.82 22.29
C GLY A 66 -6.24 -6.84 23.42
N GLY A 67 -5.09 -6.99 24.08
CA GLY A 67 -4.91 -7.92 25.19
C GLY A 67 -4.81 -9.38 24.74
N ILE A 68 -4.96 -10.28 25.72
CA ILE A 68 -4.88 -11.73 25.50
C ILE A 68 -6.08 -12.27 24.72
N ASP A 69 -7.25 -11.63 24.85
CA ASP A 69 -8.51 -12.08 24.25
C ASP A 69 -8.76 -11.48 22.86
N TRP A 70 -7.71 -11.02 22.17
CA TRP A 70 -7.85 -10.34 20.88
C TRP A 70 -8.54 -11.22 19.83
N GLU A 71 -8.30 -12.54 19.85
CA GLU A 71 -8.94 -13.50 18.93
C GLU A 71 -10.45 -13.59 19.15
N ALA A 72 -10.88 -13.67 20.41
CA ALA A 72 -12.29 -13.71 20.78
C ALA A 72 -13.00 -12.37 20.53
N GLN A 73 -12.28 -11.25 20.62
CA GLN A 73 -12.79 -9.95 20.22
C GLN A 73 -12.98 -9.90 18.70
N LEU A 74 -11.94 -10.26 17.94
CA LEU A 74 -11.96 -10.17 16.48
C LEU A 74 -13.00 -11.09 15.84
N SER A 75 -13.24 -12.29 16.40
CA SER A 75 -14.26 -13.21 15.88
C SER A 75 -15.71 -12.73 16.02
N ARG A 76 -15.94 -11.63 16.75
CA ARG A 76 -17.26 -10.99 16.93
C ARG A 76 -17.37 -9.67 16.18
N ILE A 77 -16.36 -9.31 15.41
CA ILE A 77 -16.28 -8.04 14.69
C ILE A 77 -16.34 -8.33 13.20
N ASP A 78 -17.38 -7.83 12.57
CA ASP A 78 -17.57 -7.90 11.13
C ASP A 78 -17.85 -6.51 10.56
N ASN A 79 -17.49 -6.33 9.30
CA ASN A 79 -17.73 -5.11 8.53
C ASN A 79 -17.38 -3.81 9.29
N SER A 80 -16.27 -3.82 10.01
CA SER A 80 -15.82 -2.73 10.88
C SER A 80 -14.40 -2.27 10.56
N ILE A 81 -14.05 -1.09 11.07
CA ILE A 81 -12.69 -0.57 11.10
C ILE A 81 -12.06 -0.94 12.45
N VAL A 82 -11.13 -1.86 12.42
CA VAL A 82 -10.44 -2.42 13.57
C VAL A 82 -9.13 -1.69 13.81
N PHE A 83 -9.02 -1.04 14.95
CA PHE A 83 -7.83 -0.32 15.39
C PHE A 83 -6.98 -1.21 16.28
N VAL A 84 -5.67 -1.25 15.98
CA VAL A 84 -4.71 -2.06 16.73
C VAL A 84 -3.44 -1.27 17.03
N ASP A 85 -2.93 -1.42 18.25
CA ASP A 85 -1.62 -0.92 18.65
C ASP A 85 -0.55 -2.00 18.45
N ASP A 86 0.51 -1.72 17.69
CA ASP A 86 1.65 -2.64 17.48
C ASP A 86 2.51 -2.87 18.74
N THR A 87 2.31 -2.10 19.81
CA THR A 87 2.92 -2.46 21.11
C THR A 87 2.42 -3.81 21.64
N GLN A 88 1.33 -4.34 21.05
CA GLN A 88 0.78 -5.64 21.39
C GLN A 88 1.47 -6.76 20.61
N LYS A 89 2.04 -7.72 21.33
CA LYS A 89 2.84 -8.82 20.76
C LYS A 89 2.11 -9.61 19.66
N PHE A 90 0.79 -9.72 19.73
CA PHE A 90 0.02 -10.51 18.76
C PHE A 90 0.01 -9.89 17.36
N VAL A 91 0.20 -8.58 17.21
CA VAL A 91 0.14 -7.89 15.90
C VAL A 91 1.19 -8.45 14.93
N ARG A 92 2.32 -8.90 15.46
CA ARG A 92 3.43 -9.50 14.70
C ARG A 92 3.30 -11.01 14.54
N SER A 93 2.22 -11.61 15.03
CA SER A 93 2.01 -13.06 14.97
C SER A 93 1.38 -13.50 13.64
N HIS A 94 1.72 -14.72 13.22
CA HIS A 94 1.04 -15.37 12.09
C HIS A 94 -0.45 -15.59 12.35
N ALA A 95 -0.85 -15.77 13.63
CA ALA A 95 -2.26 -15.90 14.01
C ALA A 95 -3.06 -14.64 13.65
N PHE A 96 -2.52 -13.45 13.95
CA PHE A 96 -3.17 -12.19 13.59
C PHE A 96 -3.23 -11.98 12.09
N GLN A 97 -2.14 -12.23 11.37
CA GLN A 97 -2.11 -12.18 9.91
C GLN A 97 -3.17 -13.11 9.29
N HIS A 98 -3.28 -14.34 9.79
CA HIS A 98 -4.28 -15.29 9.35
C HIS A 98 -5.70 -14.79 9.64
N ALA A 99 -5.97 -14.31 10.86
CA ALA A 99 -7.29 -13.79 11.22
C ALA A 99 -7.68 -12.56 10.38
N ALA A 100 -6.74 -11.62 10.17
CA ALA A 100 -6.96 -10.44 9.35
C ALA A 100 -7.29 -10.76 7.89
N ARG A 101 -6.61 -11.77 7.32
CA ARG A 101 -6.85 -12.29 5.97
C ARG A 101 -8.23 -12.87 5.75
N HIS A 102 -8.82 -13.45 6.80
CA HIS A 102 -10.09 -14.16 6.73
C HIS A 102 -11.20 -13.39 7.47
N SER A 103 -11.17 -12.05 7.37
CA SER A 103 -12.15 -11.18 8.00
C SER A 103 -12.78 -10.23 6.99
N SER A 104 -13.97 -9.76 7.33
CA SER A 104 -14.69 -8.74 6.56
C SER A 104 -14.28 -7.30 6.92
N ASN A 105 -13.19 -7.12 7.67
CA ASN A 105 -12.81 -5.85 8.32
C ASN A 105 -11.70 -5.08 7.60
N TYR A 106 -11.63 -3.78 7.85
CA TYR A 106 -10.46 -2.95 7.56
C TYR A 106 -9.65 -2.75 8.85
N TYR A 107 -8.33 -2.69 8.74
CA TYR A 107 -7.43 -2.57 9.88
C TYR A 107 -6.62 -1.28 9.82
N VAL A 108 -6.65 -0.53 10.92
CA VAL A 108 -5.76 0.62 11.14
C VAL A 108 -4.77 0.25 12.23
N ILE A 109 -3.52 0.03 11.83
CA ILE A 109 -2.47 -0.40 12.75
C ILE A 109 -1.58 0.80 13.08
N VAL A 110 -1.55 1.14 14.35
CA VAL A 110 -0.70 2.18 14.90
C VAL A 110 0.64 1.55 15.23
N ALA A 111 1.61 1.74 14.33
CA ALA A 111 2.91 1.05 14.39
C ALA A 111 4.06 2.00 14.75
N ARG A 112 5.04 1.49 15.49
CA ARG A 112 6.33 2.18 15.71
C ARG A 112 7.41 1.66 14.77
N ASP A 113 7.38 0.37 14.46
CA ASP A 113 8.31 -0.33 13.59
C ASP A 113 7.55 -0.94 12.39
N GLU A 114 8.29 -1.48 11.43
CA GLU A 114 7.74 -2.25 10.31
C GLU A 114 7.03 -3.56 10.71
N LEU A 115 6.06 -3.97 9.90
CA LEU A 115 5.26 -5.19 10.10
C LEU A 115 5.47 -6.16 8.93
N PRO A 116 6.61 -6.88 8.87
CA PRO A 116 6.97 -7.72 7.72
C PRO A 116 5.98 -8.84 7.41
N GLN A 117 5.16 -9.24 8.40
CA GLN A 117 4.14 -10.27 8.22
C GLN A 117 2.88 -9.78 7.48
N LEU A 118 2.67 -8.47 7.34
CA LEU A 118 1.47 -7.92 6.72
C LEU A 118 1.81 -7.28 5.37
N PRO A 119 1.20 -7.71 4.26
CA PRO A 119 1.41 -7.13 2.92
C PRO A 119 0.58 -5.85 2.78
N TYR A 120 0.98 -4.77 3.47
CA TYR A 120 0.32 -3.47 3.32
C TYR A 120 0.95 -2.66 2.18
N SER A 121 0.12 -1.82 1.56
CA SER A 121 0.57 -0.96 0.47
C SER A 121 1.44 0.18 0.96
N VAL A 122 2.41 0.57 0.13
CA VAL A 122 3.27 1.75 0.32
C VAL A 122 2.44 3.03 0.46
N ASP A 123 1.32 3.09 -0.25
CA ASP A 123 0.41 4.22 -0.29
C ASP A 123 -0.45 4.35 0.99
N GLU A 124 -0.48 3.31 1.82
CA GLU A 124 -1.26 3.26 3.07
C GLU A 124 -0.41 3.44 4.33
N ILE A 125 0.80 3.97 4.16
CA ILE A 125 1.70 4.29 5.25
C ILE A 125 1.60 5.78 5.53
N TYR A 126 1.00 6.14 6.66
CA TYR A 126 0.71 7.51 7.02
C TYR A 126 1.42 7.95 8.30
N GLY A 127 1.84 9.22 8.34
CA GLY A 127 2.21 9.92 9.56
C GLY A 127 1.07 10.80 10.05
N LEU A 128 1.04 11.09 11.36
CA LEU A 128 0.15 12.12 11.92
C LEU A 128 0.89 13.45 12.02
N LYS A 129 0.31 14.52 11.46
CA LYS A 129 0.83 15.89 11.57
C LYS A 129 -0.23 16.82 12.15
N ASN A 130 0.18 17.65 13.10
CA ASN A 130 -0.65 18.72 13.64
C ASN A 130 -0.57 19.93 12.71
N THR A 131 -1.71 20.41 12.21
CA THR A 131 -1.78 21.48 11.20
C THR A 131 -1.92 22.87 11.81
N ASN A 132 -2.35 22.98 13.08
CA ASN A 132 -2.43 24.25 13.81
C ASN A 132 -1.44 24.27 14.98
N ARG A 133 -0.20 24.74 14.74
CA ARG A 133 0.62 25.28 15.83
C ARG A 133 0.31 26.77 15.92
N ALA A 134 -0.27 27.20 17.04
CA ALA A 134 -0.47 28.62 17.30
C ALA A 134 0.90 29.35 17.25
N THR A 135 1.06 30.27 16.31
CA THR A 135 2.24 31.14 16.16
C THR A 135 2.20 32.36 17.08
N THR A 136 1.26 32.41 18.02
CA THR A 136 1.06 33.55 18.92
C THR A 136 1.58 33.27 20.32
N LYS A 137 2.26 34.28 20.89
CA LYS A 137 2.86 34.35 22.23
C LYS A 137 1.86 34.21 23.41
N TYR A 138 0.59 33.93 23.11
CA TYR A 138 -0.51 33.79 24.07
C TYR A 138 -1.26 32.45 23.86
N PRO A 139 -1.63 31.73 24.93
CA PRO A 139 -2.35 30.47 24.82
C PRO A 139 -3.81 30.74 24.42
N VAL A 140 -4.06 30.87 23.12
CA VAL A 140 -5.41 30.73 22.58
C VAL A 140 -5.75 29.24 22.63
N TYR A 141 -6.80 28.86 23.34
CA TYR A 141 -7.36 27.50 23.36
C TYR A 141 -7.87 27.12 21.96
N THR A 142 -6.95 26.90 21.03
CA THR A 142 -7.22 26.50 19.65
C THR A 142 -7.17 24.98 19.57
N ARG A 143 -8.23 24.39 19.04
CA ARG A 143 -8.30 22.95 18.80
C ARG A 143 -7.17 22.53 17.86
N THR A 144 -6.41 21.51 18.26
CA THR A 144 -5.36 20.96 17.41
C THR A 144 -6.00 20.04 16.38
N TYR A 145 -5.81 20.35 15.11
CA TYR A 145 -6.23 19.49 14.00
C TYR A 145 -5.06 18.61 13.61
N THR A 146 -5.33 17.31 13.52
CA THR A 146 -4.36 16.29 13.12
C THR A 146 -4.89 15.61 11.87
N SER A 147 -4.10 15.61 10.81
CA SER A 147 -4.40 14.88 9.58
C SER A 147 -3.30 13.87 9.29
N THR A 148 -3.64 12.84 8.52
CA THR A 148 -2.64 11.96 7.94
C THR A 148 -1.92 12.61 6.76
N TYR A 149 -0.66 12.24 6.58
CA TYR A 149 0.10 12.48 5.35
C TYR A 149 0.81 11.19 4.97
N ARG A 150 0.93 10.89 3.68
CA ARG A 150 1.66 9.72 3.20
C ARG A 150 3.14 9.88 3.52
N ILE A 151 3.76 8.85 4.11
CA ILE A 151 5.20 8.84 4.39
C ILE A 151 6.00 8.58 3.11
N TYR A 152 5.42 7.78 2.23
CA TYR A 152 5.98 7.42 0.93
C TYR A 152 4.98 7.75 -0.18
N GLY A 153 5.44 8.39 -1.24
CA GLY A 153 4.60 8.85 -2.34
C GLY A 153 5.16 10.12 -2.98
N ASP A 154 4.99 10.22 -4.30
CA ASP A 154 5.50 11.27 -5.19
C ASP A 154 7.01 11.21 -5.47
N GLU A 155 7.47 10.08 -5.99
CA GLU A 155 8.79 10.03 -6.66
C GLU A 155 8.69 10.64 -8.05
N LEU A 156 9.50 11.68 -8.28
CA LEU A 156 9.72 12.21 -9.61
C LEU A 156 10.80 11.37 -10.27
N TYR A 157 10.45 10.74 -11.38
CA TYR A 157 11.42 10.04 -12.22
C TYR A 157 12.08 11.05 -13.14
N ASP A 158 13.39 11.20 -13.03
CA ASP A 158 14.17 12.12 -13.87
C ASP A 158 14.35 11.59 -15.30
N GLY A 159 14.01 10.32 -15.54
CA GLY A 159 14.16 9.68 -16.85
C GLY A 159 15.59 9.27 -17.15
N ASP A 160 16.48 9.36 -16.17
CA ASP A 160 17.84 8.95 -16.38
C ASP A 160 17.94 7.43 -16.56
N LEU A 161 18.90 7.00 -17.37
CA LEU A 161 19.23 5.58 -17.54
C LEU A 161 19.76 4.99 -16.22
N PRO A 162 19.14 3.94 -15.65
CA PRO A 162 19.72 3.19 -14.53
C PRO A 162 20.88 2.29 -14.99
N GLU A 163 21.79 1.97 -14.08
CA GLU A 163 22.88 1.01 -14.36
C GLU A 163 22.38 -0.45 -14.26
N GLU A 164 21.43 -0.71 -13.36
CA GLU A 164 20.80 -2.02 -13.20
C GLU A 164 19.34 -1.85 -12.73
N VAL A 165 18.47 -2.73 -13.25
CA VAL A 165 17.07 -2.84 -12.84
C VAL A 165 16.88 -4.09 -11.99
N ILE A 166 16.30 -3.93 -10.81
CA ILE A 166 15.92 -5.02 -9.91
C ILE A 166 14.40 -5.11 -9.90
N VAL A 167 13.85 -6.26 -10.29
CA VAL A 167 12.41 -6.53 -10.27
C VAL A 167 12.09 -7.47 -9.11
N GLU A 168 11.01 -7.19 -8.37
CA GLU A 168 10.55 -7.99 -7.25
C GLU A 168 10.30 -9.45 -7.63
N ASP A 169 9.42 -9.68 -8.60
CA ASP A 169 8.94 -10.99 -8.95
C ASP A 169 9.92 -11.76 -9.86
N SER A 170 9.63 -13.02 -10.11
CA SER A 170 10.34 -13.86 -11.10
C SER A 170 9.43 -14.32 -12.24
N ASN A 171 8.22 -13.78 -12.31
CA ASN A 171 7.18 -14.30 -13.20
C ASN A 171 6.87 -13.28 -14.30
N ALA A 172 5.59 -13.10 -14.63
CA ALA A 172 5.14 -12.29 -15.76
C ALA A 172 5.64 -10.83 -15.74
N GLY A 173 5.73 -10.20 -14.56
CA GLY A 173 6.28 -8.84 -14.44
C GLY A 173 7.75 -8.80 -14.83
N TYR A 174 8.55 -9.69 -14.25
CA TYR A 174 9.96 -9.86 -14.58
C TYR A 174 10.20 -10.16 -16.06
N GLU A 175 9.44 -11.08 -16.66
CA GLU A 175 9.58 -11.42 -18.09
C GLU A 175 9.36 -10.19 -18.99
N PHE A 176 8.36 -9.37 -18.67
CA PHE A 176 8.10 -8.11 -19.38
C PHE A 176 9.26 -7.12 -19.22
N PHE A 177 9.64 -6.79 -17.98
CA PHE A 177 10.69 -5.80 -17.72
C PHE A 177 12.05 -6.25 -18.21
N LYS A 178 12.34 -7.55 -18.20
CA LYS A 178 13.58 -8.10 -18.76
C LYS A 178 13.72 -7.80 -20.25
N VAL A 179 12.64 -7.94 -21.04
CA VAL A 179 12.65 -7.61 -22.47
C VAL A 179 12.81 -6.10 -22.67
N LEU A 180 12.11 -5.28 -21.88
CA LEU A 180 12.21 -3.83 -21.95
C LEU A 180 13.63 -3.32 -21.61
N CYS A 181 14.25 -3.87 -20.56
CA CYS A 181 15.62 -3.55 -20.18
C CYS A 181 16.63 -4.01 -21.22
N ALA A 182 16.44 -5.20 -21.81
CA ALA A 182 17.32 -5.72 -22.85
C ALA A 182 17.34 -4.81 -24.09
N LYS A 183 16.19 -4.27 -24.48
CA LYS A 183 16.09 -3.25 -25.56
C LYS A 183 16.86 -1.98 -25.22
N SER A 184 16.89 -1.58 -23.96
CA SER A 184 17.64 -0.43 -23.47
C SER A 184 19.12 -0.73 -23.15
N GLY A 185 19.58 -1.97 -23.35
CA GLY A 185 20.94 -2.39 -23.01
C GLY A 185 21.24 -2.45 -21.51
N ILE A 186 20.21 -2.51 -20.66
CA ILE A 186 20.35 -2.49 -19.20
C ILE A 186 20.21 -3.91 -18.64
N ARG A 187 21.04 -4.23 -17.65
CA ARG A 187 20.94 -5.48 -16.90
C ARG A 187 19.68 -5.48 -16.03
N CYS A 188 18.88 -6.54 -16.13
CA CYS A 188 17.68 -6.75 -15.33
C CYS A 188 17.78 -8.04 -14.52
N VAL A 189 17.64 -7.93 -13.19
CA VAL A 189 17.71 -9.06 -12.25
C VAL A 189 16.40 -9.19 -11.48
N SER A 190 16.03 -10.43 -11.18
CA SER A 190 14.89 -10.74 -10.32
C SER A 190 15.36 -10.92 -8.88
N ALA A 191 14.62 -10.37 -7.93
CA ALA A 191 14.85 -10.59 -6.49
C ALA A 191 14.19 -11.88 -5.99
N GLY A 192 13.19 -12.42 -6.70
CA GLY A 192 12.46 -13.61 -6.26
C GLY A 192 11.56 -13.38 -5.04
N GLY A 193 11.07 -12.15 -4.87
CA GLY A 193 10.13 -11.72 -3.84
C GLY A 193 10.58 -10.45 -3.10
N LYS A 194 9.62 -9.67 -2.60
CA LYS A 194 9.85 -8.39 -1.90
C LYS A 194 10.95 -8.41 -0.84
N SER A 195 11.02 -9.46 -0.04
CA SER A 195 11.95 -9.54 1.10
C SER A 195 13.41 -9.76 0.69
N ASN A 196 13.67 -10.09 -0.58
CA ASN A 196 15.01 -10.23 -1.13
C ASN A 196 15.51 -8.95 -1.82
N ILE A 197 14.66 -7.95 -2.01
CA ILE A 197 15.03 -6.71 -2.72
C ILE A 197 16.18 -5.99 -2.02
N TYR A 198 16.13 -5.91 -0.68
CA TYR A 198 17.18 -5.25 0.09
C TYR A 198 18.56 -5.90 -0.15
N GLU A 199 18.65 -7.21 -0.02
CA GLU A 199 19.91 -7.95 -0.20
C GLU A 199 20.40 -7.89 -1.66
N THR A 200 19.48 -7.98 -2.61
CA THR A 200 19.80 -7.87 -4.05
C THR A 200 20.34 -6.47 -4.38
N ALA A 201 19.72 -5.42 -3.85
CA ALA A 201 20.18 -4.04 -4.05
C ALA A 201 21.51 -3.76 -3.33
N LEU A 202 21.73 -4.33 -2.14
CA LEU A 202 22.97 -4.18 -1.37
C LEU A 202 24.15 -4.87 -2.08
N SER A 203 23.94 -6.09 -2.57
CA SER A 203 24.97 -6.92 -3.21
C SER A 203 25.34 -6.48 -4.63
N SER A 204 24.47 -5.74 -5.32
CA SER A 204 24.77 -5.18 -6.64
C SER A 204 26.00 -4.26 -6.61
N SER A 205 26.84 -4.33 -7.64
CA SER A 205 27.95 -3.38 -7.81
C SER A 205 27.50 -2.01 -8.36
N ALA A 206 26.30 -1.93 -8.94
CA ALA A 206 25.75 -0.71 -9.50
C ALA A 206 25.45 0.32 -8.40
N GLN A 207 25.75 1.58 -8.71
CA GLN A 207 25.49 2.74 -7.87
C GLN A 207 24.12 3.34 -8.16
N LYS A 208 23.64 3.19 -9.40
CA LYS A 208 22.34 3.68 -9.82
C LYS A 208 21.38 2.54 -10.15
N LEU A 209 20.42 2.33 -9.27
CA LEU A 209 19.46 1.23 -9.34
C LEU A 209 18.06 1.75 -9.61
N LEU A 210 17.34 1.08 -10.49
CA LEU A 210 15.88 1.16 -10.57
C LEU A 210 15.31 -0.11 -9.94
N VAL A 211 14.48 0.05 -8.91
CA VAL A 211 13.77 -1.04 -8.26
C VAL A 211 12.30 -1.01 -8.69
N ILE A 212 11.80 -2.12 -9.22
CA ILE A 212 10.41 -2.29 -9.65
C ILE A 212 9.76 -3.35 -8.76
N ALA A 213 8.67 -3.00 -8.07
CA ALA A 213 8.01 -3.90 -7.12
C ALA A 213 6.50 -3.62 -7.00
N ASP A 214 5.74 -4.59 -6.49
CA ASP A 214 4.29 -4.48 -6.32
C ASP A 214 3.96 -3.62 -5.08
N GLY A 215 3.70 -2.34 -5.34
CA GLY A 215 3.38 -1.32 -4.35
C GLY A 215 2.16 -1.64 -3.49
N ALA A 216 1.25 -2.52 -3.93
CA ALA A 216 0.13 -3.01 -3.12
C ALA A 216 0.57 -3.78 -1.86
N ALA A 217 1.77 -4.38 -1.87
CA ALA A 217 2.27 -5.22 -0.79
C ALA A 217 3.71 -4.90 -0.34
N PHE A 218 4.39 -3.94 -0.99
CA PHE A 218 5.80 -3.60 -0.74
C PHE A 218 6.04 -2.73 0.50
N GLY A 219 4.98 -2.24 1.16
CA GLY A 219 5.09 -1.33 2.31
C GLY A 219 6.02 -1.76 3.44
N PRO A 220 6.09 -3.05 3.82
CA PRO A 220 7.03 -3.52 4.84
C PRO A 220 8.51 -3.37 4.51
N GLU A 221 8.86 -3.37 3.22
CA GLU A 221 10.26 -3.34 2.77
C GLU A 221 10.79 -1.91 2.61
N MET A 222 9.88 -0.92 2.58
CA MET A 222 10.21 0.49 2.36
C MET A 222 11.28 1.03 3.32
N PRO A 223 11.24 0.80 4.65
CA PRO A 223 12.29 1.30 5.54
C PRO A 223 13.69 0.78 5.19
N TYR A 224 13.80 -0.49 4.80
CA TYR A 224 15.07 -1.12 4.45
C TYR A 224 15.62 -0.56 3.14
N VAL A 225 14.83 -0.55 2.07
CA VAL A 225 15.26 -0.05 0.76
C VAL A 225 15.55 1.45 0.80
N TYR A 226 14.73 2.22 1.52
CA TYR A 226 14.96 3.65 1.69
C TYR A 226 16.25 3.93 2.49
N SER A 227 16.66 3.04 3.40
CA SER A 227 17.94 3.19 4.11
C SER A 227 19.15 3.08 3.18
N LEU A 228 19.07 2.27 2.12
CA LEU A 228 20.14 2.09 1.13
C LEU A 228 20.36 3.34 0.26
N ARG A 229 19.37 4.24 0.16
CA ARG A 229 19.50 5.53 -0.56
C ARG A 229 20.58 6.45 0.00
N ARG A 230 21.07 6.17 1.22
CA ARG A 230 22.23 6.88 1.80
C ARG A 230 23.54 6.56 1.09
N PHE A 231 23.59 5.41 0.40
CA PHE A 231 24.81 4.87 -0.20
C PHE A 231 24.70 4.67 -1.71
N LYS A 232 23.47 4.54 -2.25
CA LYS A 232 23.20 4.32 -3.68
C LYS A 232 22.11 5.27 -4.19
N LYS A 233 22.14 5.64 -5.46
CA LYS A 233 21.02 6.31 -6.14
C LYS A 233 19.98 5.24 -6.50
N ILE A 234 18.95 5.10 -5.68
CA ILE A 234 17.87 4.13 -5.91
C ILE A 234 16.60 4.85 -6.28
N GLU A 235 16.05 4.58 -7.46
CA GLU A 235 14.71 5.00 -7.89
C GLU A 235 13.73 3.84 -7.67
N LEU A 236 12.55 4.13 -7.12
CA LEU A 236 11.54 3.11 -6.80
C LEU A 236 10.32 3.32 -7.69
N PHE A 237 10.08 2.37 -8.60
CA PHE A 237 8.85 2.29 -9.36
C PHE A 237 7.92 1.25 -8.73
N LEU A 238 6.88 1.73 -8.05
CA LEU A 238 5.99 0.92 -7.21
C LEU A 238 4.54 0.99 -7.72
N PRO A 239 4.22 0.40 -8.89
CA PRO A 239 2.84 0.28 -9.35
C PRO A 239 2.01 -0.57 -8.37
N GLU A 240 0.67 -0.52 -8.44
CA GLU A 240 -0.18 -1.40 -7.61
C GLU A 240 0.17 -2.89 -7.83
N SER A 241 0.27 -3.30 -9.09
CA SER A 241 0.92 -4.54 -9.53
C SER A 241 1.26 -4.49 -11.01
N PHE A 242 1.95 -5.52 -11.53
CA PHE A 242 2.12 -5.67 -12.98
C PHE A 242 0.77 -5.82 -13.72
N GLU A 243 -0.18 -6.60 -13.19
CA GLU A 243 -1.49 -6.79 -13.83
C GLU A 243 -2.30 -5.49 -13.88
N TRP A 244 -2.17 -4.66 -12.85
CA TRP A 244 -2.73 -3.31 -12.87
C TRP A 244 -2.11 -2.44 -13.97
N LEU A 245 -0.79 -2.52 -14.19
CA LEU A 245 -0.13 -1.81 -15.30
C LEU A 245 -0.67 -2.26 -16.65
N VAL A 246 -0.84 -3.57 -16.85
CA VAL A 246 -1.40 -4.12 -18.09
C VAL A 246 -2.83 -3.62 -18.31
N LEU A 247 -3.68 -3.64 -17.28
CA LEU A 247 -5.04 -3.11 -17.37
C LEU A 247 -5.07 -1.60 -17.66
N ARG A 248 -4.13 -0.84 -17.09
CA ARG A 248 -4.00 0.62 -17.27
C ARG A 248 -3.36 1.03 -18.60
N SER A 249 -2.63 0.14 -19.26
CA SER A 249 -1.81 0.44 -20.44
C SER A 249 -2.55 0.97 -21.66
N GLY A 250 -3.88 0.84 -21.70
CA GLY A 250 -4.70 1.16 -22.87
C GLY A 250 -4.88 -0.02 -23.83
N LEU A 251 -4.36 -1.21 -23.51
CA LEU A 251 -4.72 -2.45 -24.21
C LEU A 251 -6.20 -2.81 -24.05
N PHE A 252 -6.80 -2.42 -22.93
CA PHE A 252 -8.20 -2.67 -22.59
C PHE A 252 -8.90 -1.37 -22.26
N ASN A 253 -9.71 -0.87 -23.19
CA ASN A 253 -10.37 0.45 -23.11
C ASN A 253 -11.87 0.37 -22.88
N ASP A 254 -12.38 -0.73 -22.32
CA ASP A 254 -13.78 -0.81 -21.96
C ASP A 254 -14.09 0.08 -20.74
N ALA A 255 -15.29 0.68 -20.73
CA ALA A 255 -15.69 1.66 -19.72
C ALA A 255 -15.66 1.09 -18.29
N GLN A 256 -15.98 -0.21 -18.14
CA GLN A 256 -16.03 -0.86 -16.84
C GLN A 256 -14.62 -1.02 -16.24
N THR A 257 -13.63 -1.42 -17.03
CA THR A 257 -12.23 -1.49 -16.60
C THR A 257 -11.71 -0.11 -16.22
N GLN A 258 -12.03 0.93 -17.00
CA GLN A 258 -11.57 2.29 -16.69
C GLN A 258 -12.19 2.83 -15.39
N GLU A 259 -13.48 2.62 -15.17
CA GLU A 259 -14.14 2.99 -13.91
C GLU A 259 -13.52 2.24 -12.71
N MET A 260 -13.27 0.95 -12.85
CA MET A 260 -12.62 0.12 -11.83
C MET A 260 -11.19 0.60 -11.51
N LEU A 261 -10.41 1.01 -12.51
CA LEU A 261 -9.06 1.53 -12.29
C LEU A 261 -9.05 2.92 -11.62
N LEU A 262 -10.09 3.72 -11.85
CA LEU A 262 -10.26 5.04 -11.21
C LEU A 262 -10.73 4.92 -9.76
N HIS A 263 -11.61 3.96 -9.47
CA HIS A 263 -12.22 3.78 -8.15
C HIS A 263 -12.08 2.34 -7.60
N PRO A 264 -10.86 1.79 -7.48
CA PRO A 264 -10.65 0.37 -7.13
C PRO A 264 -11.26 -0.02 -5.77
N ALA A 265 -11.25 0.89 -4.79
CA ALA A 265 -11.83 0.64 -3.47
C ALA A 265 -13.31 0.22 -3.53
N ASP A 266 -14.07 0.70 -4.51
CA ASP A 266 -15.51 0.41 -4.63
C ASP A 266 -15.78 -1.01 -5.18
N PHE A 267 -14.81 -1.58 -5.90
CA PHE A 267 -14.91 -2.91 -6.51
C PHE A 267 -14.27 -4.01 -5.65
N ILE A 268 -13.24 -3.66 -4.87
CA ILE A 268 -12.41 -4.63 -4.15
C ILE A 268 -13.01 -4.98 -2.78
N ASP A 269 -13.41 -6.23 -2.65
CA ASP A 269 -13.91 -6.80 -1.40
C ASP A 269 -12.76 -7.35 -0.54
N CYS A 270 -12.52 -6.75 0.63
CA CYS A 270 -11.38 -7.14 1.49
C CYS A 270 -11.44 -8.58 1.99
N GLU A 271 -12.65 -9.17 2.08
CA GLU A 271 -12.82 -10.55 2.51
C GLU A 271 -12.42 -11.54 1.40
N LYS A 272 -12.58 -11.13 0.14
CA LYS A 272 -12.25 -11.96 -1.04
C LYS A 272 -10.81 -11.74 -1.52
N PHE A 273 -10.33 -10.50 -1.41
CA PHE A 273 -9.02 -10.09 -1.90
C PHE A 273 -8.28 -9.36 -0.79
N PHE A 274 -7.24 -10.00 -0.26
CA PHE A 274 -6.42 -9.42 0.79
C PHE A 274 -5.38 -8.43 0.26
N SER A 275 -5.08 -8.49 -1.03
CA SER A 275 -4.27 -7.50 -1.74
C SER A 275 -4.98 -7.11 -3.02
N TRP A 276 -4.82 -5.85 -3.44
CA TRP A 276 -5.35 -5.36 -4.70
C TRP A 276 -4.74 -6.09 -5.91
N GLU A 277 -3.50 -6.56 -5.80
CA GLU A 277 -2.85 -7.43 -6.79
C GLU A 277 -3.68 -8.68 -7.10
N GLN A 278 -4.24 -9.34 -6.07
CA GLN A 278 -5.07 -10.54 -6.25
C GLN A 278 -6.33 -10.23 -7.05
N PHE A 279 -6.92 -9.06 -6.80
CA PHE A 279 -8.07 -8.58 -7.56
C PHE A 279 -7.70 -8.29 -9.01
N PHE A 280 -6.66 -7.48 -9.27
CA PHE A 280 -6.24 -7.14 -10.64
C PHE A 280 -5.80 -8.37 -11.43
N THR A 281 -5.12 -9.32 -10.79
CA THR A 281 -4.78 -10.62 -11.38
C THR A 281 -6.04 -11.35 -11.83
N LYS A 282 -7.06 -11.44 -10.96
CA LYS A 282 -8.33 -12.08 -11.31
C LYS A 282 -9.02 -11.36 -12.47
N GLN A 283 -9.12 -10.03 -12.41
CA GLN A 283 -9.79 -9.23 -13.43
C GLN A 283 -9.10 -9.38 -14.80
N LEU A 284 -7.77 -9.31 -14.84
CA LEU A 284 -7.01 -9.48 -16.08
C LEU A 284 -7.17 -10.90 -16.65
N ARG A 285 -7.15 -11.94 -15.81
CA ARG A 285 -7.41 -13.33 -16.23
C ARG A 285 -8.82 -13.52 -16.80
N GLU A 286 -9.82 -12.89 -16.19
CA GLU A 286 -11.21 -12.96 -16.66
C GLU A 286 -11.39 -12.23 -17.99
N LEU A 287 -10.82 -11.03 -18.10
CA LEU A 287 -10.90 -10.20 -19.30
C LEU A 287 -10.22 -10.86 -20.52
N THR A 288 -9.13 -11.60 -20.29
CA THR A 288 -8.30 -12.15 -21.36
C THR A 288 -8.54 -13.64 -21.64
N ARG A 289 -9.40 -14.32 -20.87
CA ARG A 289 -9.56 -15.79 -20.86
C ARG A 289 -9.69 -16.42 -22.25
N ASP A 290 -10.54 -15.84 -23.09
CA ASP A 290 -10.87 -16.37 -24.42
C ASP A 290 -10.25 -15.52 -25.55
N SER A 291 -9.11 -14.88 -25.27
CA SER A 291 -8.40 -14.00 -26.21
C SER A 291 -6.99 -14.50 -26.50
N TYR A 292 -6.37 -13.98 -27.58
CA TYR A 292 -4.95 -14.22 -27.87
C TYR A 292 -4.01 -13.67 -26.78
N LEU A 293 -4.51 -12.77 -25.93
CA LEU A 293 -3.82 -12.16 -24.79
C LEU A 293 -4.06 -12.91 -23.47
N ALA A 294 -4.55 -14.16 -23.50
CA ALA A 294 -4.81 -14.93 -22.28
C ALA A 294 -3.67 -14.83 -21.26
N TYR A 295 -3.95 -14.18 -20.12
CA TYR A 295 -2.95 -13.84 -19.12
C TYR A 295 -2.69 -15.01 -18.16
N ARG A 296 -1.39 -15.24 -17.88
CA ARG A 296 -0.92 -16.21 -16.89
C ARG A 296 0.11 -15.50 -16.02
N LYS A 297 -0.01 -15.67 -14.70
CA LYS A 297 0.82 -14.90 -13.74
C LYS A 297 2.21 -15.48 -13.69
N GLU A 298 2.29 -16.80 -13.80
CA GLU A 298 3.46 -17.64 -13.64
C GLU A 298 4.41 -17.54 -14.85
N THR A 299 3.87 -17.29 -16.04
CA THR A 299 4.63 -17.16 -17.29
C THR A 299 3.85 -16.25 -18.24
N LEU A 300 4.45 -15.15 -18.69
CA LEU A 300 3.79 -14.18 -19.54
C LEU A 300 3.47 -14.79 -20.90
N ASN A 301 2.27 -14.52 -21.41
CA ASN A 301 1.93 -14.89 -22.77
C ASN A 301 2.83 -14.11 -23.75
N PRO A 302 3.54 -14.78 -24.68
CA PRO A 302 4.45 -14.13 -25.62
C PRO A 302 3.81 -13.01 -26.47
N ALA A 303 2.48 -13.01 -26.63
CA ALA A 303 1.76 -11.93 -27.28
C ALA A 303 2.02 -10.56 -26.62
N TYR A 304 2.18 -10.50 -25.28
CA TYR A 304 2.52 -9.25 -24.57
C TYR A 304 3.93 -8.72 -24.87
N LEU A 305 4.80 -9.56 -25.44
CA LEU A 305 6.16 -9.19 -25.83
C LEU A 305 6.27 -8.80 -27.31
N GLN A 306 5.16 -8.86 -28.06
CA GLN A 306 5.10 -8.37 -29.43
C GLN A 306 5.14 -6.85 -29.46
N GLN A 307 5.53 -6.29 -30.61
CA GLN A 307 5.83 -4.87 -30.73
C GLN A 307 4.69 -3.97 -30.25
N HIS A 308 3.46 -4.23 -30.71
CA HIS A 308 2.31 -3.38 -30.40
C HIS A 308 1.96 -3.40 -28.90
N GLU A 309 1.85 -4.59 -28.30
CA GLU A 309 1.49 -4.77 -26.90
C GLU A 309 2.58 -4.24 -25.96
N LEU A 310 3.84 -4.53 -26.28
CA LEU A 310 4.99 -4.07 -25.52
C LEU A 310 5.08 -2.55 -25.53
N GLU A 311 4.95 -1.91 -26.70
CA GLU A 311 4.97 -0.45 -26.83
C GLU A 311 3.78 0.21 -26.13
N THR A 312 2.60 -0.41 -26.17
CA THR A 312 1.40 0.11 -25.50
C THR A 312 1.57 0.09 -23.97
N ILE A 313 2.06 -1.02 -23.41
CA ILE A 313 2.34 -1.10 -21.96
C ILE A 313 3.49 -0.18 -21.57
N ALA A 314 4.60 -0.19 -22.32
CA ALA A 314 5.76 0.65 -22.05
C ALA A 314 5.43 2.14 -22.13
N GLY A 315 4.56 2.55 -23.07
CA GLY A 315 4.11 3.92 -23.23
C GLY A 315 3.28 4.45 -22.05
N SER A 316 2.73 3.55 -21.21
CA SER A 316 2.02 3.93 -19.99
C SER A 316 2.93 4.11 -18.77
N LEU A 317 4.19 3.67 -18.87
CA LEU A 317 5.17 3.79 -17.78
C LEU A 317 5.64 5.24 -17.65
N PRO A 318 6.00 5.67 -16.43
CA PRO A 318 6.70 6.94 -16.26
C PRO A 318 8.07 6.90 -16.95
N LYS A 319 8.76 8.04 -17.02
CA LYS A 319 10.11 8.11 -17.59
C LYS A 319 11.10 7.40 -16.67
N LEU A 320 11.27 6.09 -16.85
CA LEU A 320 12.12 5.23 -16.03
C LEU A 320 13.53 5.02 -16.62
N GLY A 321 13.85 5.68 -17.73
CA GLY A 321 15.09 5.44 -18.48
C GLY A 321 15.10 4.13 -19.28
N ILE A 322 14.18 3.20 -19.03
CA ILE A 322 13.95 1.99 -19.84
C ILE A 322 12.87 2.24 -20.90
N THR A 323 13.15 1.91 -22.15
CA THR A 323 12.27 2.17 -23.30
C THR A 323 12.16 0.97 -24.24
N SER A 324 11.08 0.96 -25.02
CA SER A 324 10.78 -0.10 -26.01
C SER A 324 11.45 0.11 -27.38
N HIS A 325 12.10 1.27 -27.59
CA HIS A 325 12.62 1.76 -28.88
C HIS A 325 14.14 1.61 -29.01
#